data_AF-A0A094E1Q0-F1
#
_entry.id   AF-A0A094E1Q0-F1
#
_cell.length_a   1.000
_cell.length_b   1.000
_cell.length_c   1.000
_cell.angle_alpha   90.00
_cell.angle_beta   90.00
_cell.angle_gamma   90.00
#
_symmetry.space_group_name_H-M   'P 1'
#
loop_
_entity.id
_entity.type
_entity.pdbx_description
1 polymer ?
#
loop_
_entity_poly.entity_id
_entity_poly.type
_entity_poly.pdbx_seq_one_letter_code
_entity_poly.pdbx_strand_id
1 'polypeptide(L)'
;MLELMPGTAHNDESLIGNVRSKLASIGSHILGPYYQKGSVEKTMVYLVMSHDSNQAILSLKNDKPLLKFLGVGRSDHVEYLNDILAQATSAVGGTFVNSPFYAALGKQEITVHPIGGACMSSCGTGRAGTTNHYGQVFKGNGKETYEGLVVTDGAIVPTALGVNPLATITALAERSVKYTADRMGVTIDYDTKNGLLDLFGFPKHVITGDDSIVNAESLIEETAAGKVSGFEFSEVMSGFIHFGENMEGDRTDDYEVAARTGRGLCEGARFFLSVKAWNTHTIVRRPDHSAMLTGTLVCSGLPGSPFMIKRGDFGLFSANQSISGTKNLTYSFQMIGTDRQKYQFEGFKTVNAGIVLNPIALWRATSTLYVTVKRLDGTVIGRGILHIKPKDFLAEAITLKPSGDGLIAKATSTVSFLSYFAKQAASIFFTPFSTLQYPSHTPR
;
A
#
# COMPACT_ATOMS: atom_id res chain seq x y z
N MET A 1 -24.03 16.90 22.09
CA MET A 1 -23.11 17.29 20.99
C MET A 1 -23.88 17.68 19.72
N LEU A 2 -24.85 16.89 19.26
CA LEU A 2 -25.71 17.21 18.10
C LEU A 2 -26.60 18.45 18.28
N GLU A 3 -27.01 18.75 19.52
CA GLU A 3 -27.89 19.90 19.85
C GLU A 3 -27.21 21.27 19.72
N LEU A 4 -25.87 21.32 19.60
CA LEU A 4 -25.09 22.56 19.50
C LEU A 4 -24.57 22.79 18.07
N MET A 5 -25.06 22.04 17.09
CA MET A 5 -24.51 22.06 15.73
C MET A 5 -25.15 23.15 14.88
N PRO A 6 -24.35 23.98 14.18
CA PRO A 6 -24.88 25.03 13.31
C PRO A 6 -25.61 24.44 12.10
N GLY A 7 -26.68 25.10 11.64
CA GLY A 7 -27.48 24.66 10.47
C GLY A 7 -28.65 23.74 10.80
N THR A 8 -29.14 23.75 12.05
CA THR A 8 -30.39 23.12 12.45
C THR A 8 -31.59 23.92 11.91
N ALA A 9 -32.46 23.27 11.15
CA ALA A 9 -33.75 23.84 10.77
C ALA A 9 -34.72 23.60 11.93
N HIS A 10 -34.81 24.57 12.83
CA HIS A 10 -35.80 24.54 13.91
C HIS A 10 -37.17 24.93 13.34
N ASN A 11 -38.16 24.07 13.54
CA ASN A 11 -39.54 24.55 13.57
C ASN A 11 -39.70 25.46 14.80
N ASP A 12 -40.69 26.36 14.79
CA ASP A 12 -41.12 27.10 15.97
C ASP A 12 -41.53 26.12 17.09
N GLU A 13 -40.56 25.67 17.88
CA GLU A 13 -40.79 24.70 18.93
C GLU A 13 -41.57 25.35 20.08
N SER A 14 -42.75 24.81 20.38
CA SER A 14 -43.47 25.16 21.61
C SER A 14 -42.58 24.98 22.84
N LEU A 15 -42.77 25.81 23.88
CA LEU A 15 -42.06 25.71 25.17
C LEU A 15 -42.00 24.29 25.75
N ILE A 16 -43.03 23.47 25.49
CA ILE A 16 -43.12 22.08 25.95
C ILE A 16 -42.15 21.14 25.20
N GLY A 17 -41.89 21.39 23.91
CA GLY A 17 -40.93 20.64 23.10
C GLY A 17 -39.50 20.80 23.61
N ASN A 18 -39.10 22.05 23.86
CA ASN A 18 -37.79 22.41 24.41
C ASN A 18 -37.50 21.78 25.79
N VAL A 19 -38.52 21.66 26.65
CA VAL A 19 -38.37 20.99 27.96
C VAL A 19 -38.19 19.48 27.79
N ARG A 20 -38.93 18.86 26.86
CA ARG A 20 -38.84 17.42 26.59
C ARG A 20 -37.51 17.02 25.96
N SER A 21 -36.95 17.83 25.05
CA SER A 21 -35.64 17.55 24.44
C SER A 21 -34.53 17.60 25.48
N LYS A 22 -34.51 18.63 26.34
CA LYS A 22 -33.56 18.75 27.45
C LYS A 22 -33.64 17.59 28.44
N LEU A 23 -34.84 17.15 28.81
CA LEU A 23 -35.01 15.99 29.70
C LEU A 23 -34.51 14.69 29.06
N ALA A 24 -34.71 14.49 27.75
CA ALA A 24 -34.18 13.34 27.02
C ALA A 24 -32.65 13.35 26.95
N SER A 25 -32.06 14.53 26.74
CA SER A 25 -30.61 14.77 26.71
C SER A 25 -29.97 14.46 28.07
N ILE A 26 -30.53 15.00 29.15
CA ILE A 26 -30.09 14.73 30.53
C ILE A 26 -30.24 13.24 30.87
N GLY A 27 -31.38 12.63 30.52
CA GLY A 27 -31.63 11.21 30.73
C GLY A 27 -30.59 10.31 30.05
N SER A 28 -30.20 10.65 28.81
CA SER A 28 -29.17 9.90 28.07
C SER A 28 -27.78 10.07 28.69
N HIS A 29 -27.48 11.25 29.22
CA HIS A 29 -26.21 11.52 29.88
C HIS A 29 -26.06 10.80 31.22
N ILE A 30 -27.16 10.67 31.98
CA ILE A 30 -27.14 10.06 33.32
C ILE A 30 -27.34 8.54 33.25
N LEU A 31 -28.30 8.07 32.45
CA LEU A 31 -28.75 6.67 32.40
C LEU A 31 -28.15 5.88 31.23
N GLY A 32 -27.34 6.55 30.39
CA GLY A 32 -26.65 5.94 29.27
C GLY A 32 -27.43 6.02 27.94
N PRO A 33 -26.78 5.61 26.83
CA PRO A 33 -27.27 5.83 25.47
C PRO A 33 -28.52 5.01 25.12
N TYR A 34 -28.83 3.93 25.84
CA TYR A 34 -29.96 3.03 25.58
C TYR A 34 -31.18 3.30 26.48
N TYR A 35 -31.22 4.46 27.14
CA TYR A 35 -32.36 4.84 27.98
C TYR A 35 -33.63 5.02 27.12
N GLN A 36 -34.72 4.36 27.51
CA GLN A 36 -36.05 4.35 26.85
C GLN A 36 -36.81 5.69 26.79
N LYS A 37 -36.19 6.80 27.22
CA LYS A 37 -36.72 8.16 26.93
C LYS A 37 -35.59 9.10 26.50
N GLY A 38 -34.45 8.53 26.15
CA GLY A 38 -33.22 9.23 25.80
C GLY A 38 -33.25 9.77 24.36
N SER A 39 -32.23 10.55 24.02
CA SER A 39 -32.09 11.21 22.73
C SER A 39 -31.84 10.22 21.60
N VAL A 40 -31.15 9.09 21.85
CA VAL A 40 -30.82 8.08 20.82
C VAL A 40 -32.09 7.42 20.26
N GLU A 41 -33.01 7.01 21.14
CA GLU A 41 -34.31 6.45 20.73
C GLU A 41 -35.15 7.44 19.92
N LYS A 42 -34.99 8.74 20.19
CA LYS A 42 -35.69 9.83 19.51
C LYS A 42 -34.95 10.36 18.28
N THR A 43 -33.87 9.69 17.85
CA THR A 43 -33.07 10.08 16.70
C THR A 43 -33.30 9.12 15.54
N MET A 44 -33.66 9.66 14.38
CA MET A 44 -33.67 8.94 13.12
C MET A 44 -32.48 9.42 12.26
N VAL A 45 -31.74 8.49 11.69
CA VAL A 45 -30.58 8.78 10.84
C VAL A 45 -30.92 8.47 9.39
N TYR A 46 -30.71 9.45 8.51
CA TYR A 46 -30.84 9.27 7.07
C TYR A 46 -29.46 9.09 6.44
N LEU A 47 -29.31 8.02 5.65
CA LEU A 47 -28.23 7.88 4.67
C LEU A 47 -28.88 8.00 3.30
N VAL A 48 -28.61 9.10 2.60
CA VAL A 48 -29.25 9.39 1.31
C VAL A 48 -28.29 9.06 0.18
N MET A 49 -28.79 8.28 -0.78
CA MET A 49 -28.13 8.05 -2.06
C MET A 49 -28.87 8.86 -3.11
N SER A 50 -28.14 9.58 -3.95
CA SER A 50 -28.70 10.40 -5.03
C SER A 50 -27.80 10.38 -6.25
N HIS A 51 -28.30 10.90 -7.36
CA HIS A 51 -27.48 11.18 -8.54
C HIS A 51 -26.65 12.44 -8.25
N ASP A 52 -25.38 12.37 -8.59
CA ASP A 52 -24.41 13.43 -8.32
C ASP A 52 -23.38 13.53 -9.46
N SER A 53 -22.73 14.68 -9.53
CA SER A 53 -21.63 14.99 -10.42
C SER A 53 -20.33 14.28 -10.02
N ASN A 54 -19.36 14.23 -10.93
CA ASN A 54 -18.05 13.65 -10.64
C ASN A 54 -17.29 14.50 -9.61
N GLN A 55 -17.19 13.98 -8.38
CA GLN A 55 -16.69 14.75 -7.25
C GLN A 55 -15.18 14.63 -7.00
N ALA A 56 -14.47 13.67 -7.61
CA ALA A 56 -13.08 13.39 -7.27
C ALA A 56 -12.23 12.88 -8.44
N ILE A 57 -10.94 13.20 -8.39
CA ILE A 57 -9.90 12.67 -9.27
C ILE A 57 -8.85 11.98 -8.41
N LEU A 58 -8.60 10.70 -8.67
CA LEU A 58 -7.44 9.99 -8.16
C LEU A 58 -6.29 10.17 -9.15
N SER A 59 -5.21 10.83 -8.72
CA SER A 59 -4.01 11.04 -9.53
C SER A 59 -2.79 10.47 -8.85
N LEU A 60 -1.76 10.13 -9.61
CA LEU A 60 -0.48 9.69 -9.08
C LEU A 60 0.47 10.89 -8.99
N LYS A 61 0.89 11.28 -7.78
CA LYS A 61 1.85 12.36 -7.56
C LYS A 61 3.04 11.84 -6.78
N ASN A 62 4.24 11.88 -7.38
CA ASN A 62 5.47 11.32 -6.81
C ASN A 62 5.32 9.84 -6.42
N ASP A 63 4.63 9.05 -7.24
CA ASP A 63 4.27 7.64 -7.01
C ASP A 63 3.42 7.40 -5.76
N LYS A 64 2.69 8.42 -5.32
CA LYS A 64 1.67 8.29 -4.27
C LYS A 64 0.28 8.58 -4.85
N PRO A 65 -0.72 7.72 -4.58
CA PRO A 65 -2.09 8.01 -4.95
C PRO A 65 -2.57 9.24 -4.17
N LEU A 66 -3.05 10.24 -4.89
CA LEU A 66 -3.61 11.47 -4.36
C LEU A 66 -5.06 11.58 -4.83
N LEU A 67 -5.99 11.44 -3.88
CA LEU A 67 -7.40 11.69 -4.12
C LEU A 67 -7.67 13.18 -3.93
N LYS A 68 -8.08 13.87 -4.99
CA LYS A 68 -8.46 15.29 -4.97
C LYS A 68 -9.95 15.40 -5.21
N PHE A 69 -10.68 15.94 -4.23
CA PHE A 69 -12.07 16.34 -4.41
C PHE A 69 -12.14 17.71 -5.10
N LEU A 70 -13.00 17.83 -6.11
CA LEU A 70 -13.07 19.06 -6.92
C LEU A 70 -13.91 20.15 -6.26
N GLY A 71 -14.78 19.83 -5.29
CA GLY A 71 -15.52 20.83 -4.50
C GLY A 71 -16.57 21.66 -5.26
N VAL A 72 -16.68 21.52 -6.58
CA VAL A 72 -17.49 22.43 -7.44
C VAL A 72 -18.96 22.03 -7.60
N GLY A 73 -19.44 20.93 -7.00
CA GLY A 73 -20.82 20.45 -7.21
C GLY A 73 -21.80 20.67 -6.06
N ARG A 74 -21.37 21.27 -4.95
CA ARG A 74 -21.88 20.90 -3.62
C ARG A 74 -23.06 21.69 -3.03
N SER A 75 -23.42 22.88 -3.50
CA SER A 75 -24.46 23.66 -2.78
C SER A 75 -25.86 23.22 -3.16
N ASP A 76 -26.23 23.32 -4.43
CA ASP A 76 -27.65 23.43 -4.78
C ASP A 76 -28.40 22.10 -4.66
N HIS A 77 -27.78 20.98 -5.07
CA HIS A 77 -28.40 19.66 -4.98
C HIS A 77 -28.47 19.14 -3.54
N VAL A 78 -27.46 19.43 -2.73
CA VAL A 78 -27.42 19.06 -1.32
C VAL A 78 -28.42 19.90 -0.52
N GLU A 79 -28.52 21.20 -0.82
CA GLU A 79 -29.55 22.08 -0.25
C GLU A 79 -30.95 21.59 -0.62
N TYR A 80 -31.19 21.23 -1.88
CA TYR A 80 -32.46 20.63 -2.31
C TYR A 80 -32.81 19.34 -1.55
N LEU A 81 -31.85 18.42 -1.39
CA LEU A 81 -32.07 17.17 -0.64
C LEU A 81 -32.33 17.47 0.84
N ASN A 82 -31.59 18.40 1.44
CA ASN A 82 -31.79 18.82 2.82
C ASN A 82 -33.16 19.47 3.03
N ASP A 83 -33.65 20.26 2.06
CA ASP A 83 -34.99 20.87 2.13
C ASP A 83 -36.09 19.81 2.09
N ILE A 84 -35.94 18.77 1.25
CA ILE A 84 -36.88 17.64 1.24
C ILE A 84 -36.87 16.91 2.59
N LEU A 85 -35.67 16.62 3.12
CA LEU A 85 -35.54 15.96 4.42
C LEU A 85 -36.10 16.82 5.56
N ALA A 86 -35.89 18.13 5.51
CA ALA A 86 -36.44 19.07 6.47
C ALA A 86 -37.97 19.08 6.43
N GLN A 87 -38.58 19.18 5.24
CA GLN A 87 -40.03 19.11 5.07
C GLN A 87 -40.61 17.79 5.58
N ALA A 88 -40.00 16.66 5.23
CA ALA A 88 -40.42 15.33 5.70
C ALA A 88 -40.30 15.18 7.22
N THR A 89 -39.19 15.68 7.79
CA THR A 89 -38.94 15.64 9.24
C THR A 89 -39.92 16.53 10.00
N SER A 90 -40.19 17.74 9.49
CA SER A 90 -41.18 18.65 10.06
C SER A 90 -42.60 18.08 10.02
N ALA A 91 -42.98 17.39 8.94
CA ALA A 91 -44.30 16.78 8.80
C ALA A 91 -44.58 15.70 9.87
N VAL A 92 -43.54 15.03 10.39
CA VAL A 92 -43.65 14.05 11.49
C VAL A 92 -43.38 14.65 12.87
N GLY A 93 -43.26 15.98 12.97
CA GLY A 93 -43.03 16.71 14.22
C GLY A 93 -41.60 16.61 14.76
N GLY A 94 -40.63 16.23 13.92
CA GLY A 94 -39.22 16.19 14.26
C GLY A 94 -38.49 17.49 13.94
N THR A 95 -37.25 17.60 14.42
CA THR A 95 -36.33 18.70 14.12
C THR A 95 -35.20 18.16 13.25
N PHE A 96 -35.02 18.71 12.05
CA PHE A 96 -33.97 18.29 11.15
C PHE A 96 -32.61 18.85 11.58
N VAL A 97 -31.65 17.94 11.78
CA VAL A 97 -30.29 18.27 12.18
C VAL A 97 -29.34 17.76 11.09
N ASN A 98 -28.56 18.68 10.51
CA ASN A 98 -27.56 18.35 9.51
C ASN A 98 -26.42 17.48 10.08
N SER A 99 -25.74 16.76 9.19
CA SER A 99 -24.60 15.91 9.57
C SER A 99 -23.54 16.70 10.35
N PRO A 100 -22.97 16.13 11.43
CA PRO A 100 -21.96 16.81 12.23
C PRO A 100 -20.74 17.26 11.44
N PHE A 101 -20.38 16.47 10.43
CA PHE A 101 -19.23 16.71 9.58
C PHE A 101 -19.51 17.84 8.58
N TYR A 102 -20.75 17.96 8.09
CA TYR A 102 -21.15 19.06 7.22
C TYR A 102 -21.07 20.40 7.95
N ALA A 103 -21.58 20.45 9.18
CA ALA A 103 -21.60 21.65 10.02
C ALA A 103 -20.22 22.04 10.59
N ALA A 104 -19.38 21.06 10.98
CA ALA A 104 -18.10 21.31 11.66
C ALA A 104 -16.86 21.30 10.75
N LEU A 105 -16.89 20.62 9.59
CA LEU A 105 -15.74 20.49 8.67
C LEU A 105 -15.91 21.28 7.37
N GLY A 106 -16.74 22.34 7.37
CA GLY A 106 -16.89 23.23 6.22
C GLY A 106 -17.60 22.60 5.03
N LYS A 107 -18.79 22.02 5.25
CA LYS A 107 -19.63 21.38 4.22
C LYS A 107 -18.97 20.18 3.52
N GLN A 108 -18.16 19.42 4.26
CA GLN A 108 -17.59 18.17 3.76
C GLN A 108 -18.55 17.00 3.96
N GLU A 109 -18.67 16.18 2.92
CA GLU A 109 -19.50 14.99 2.90
C GLU A 109 -18.65 13.73 3.07
N ILE A 110 -19.23 12.73 3.71
CA ILE A 110 -18.65 11.40 3.87
C ILE A 110 -19.41 10.46 2.95
N THR A 111 -18.70 9.71 2.12
CA THR A 111 -19.28 8.61 1.35
C THR A 111 -18.72 7.28 1.82
N VAL A 112 -19.61 6.30 1.94
CA VAL A 112 -19.27 4.88 2.15
C VAL A 112 -19.31 4.10 0.84
N HIS A 113 -19.67 4.75 -0.27
CA HIS A 113 -19.86 4.15 -1.59
C HIS A 113 -18.94 4.81 -2.63
N PRO A 114 -17.61 4.69 -2.50
CA PRO A 114 -16.69 5.16 -3.54
C PRO A 114 -16.88 4.30 -4.81
N ILE A 115 -17.22 4.94 -5.92
CA ILE A 115 -17.43 4.30 -7.23
C ILE A 115 -16.75 5.12 -8.33
N GLY A 116 -16.29 4.44 -9.37
CA GLY A 116 -15.55 5.04 -10.47
C GLY A 116 -14.02 5.03 -10.29
N GLY A 117 -13.33 5.53 -11.31
CA GLY A 117 -11.86 5.57 -11.40
C GLY A 117 -11.33 4.85 -12.64
N ALA A 118 -11.81 3.63 -12.90
CA ALA A 118 -11.50 2.83 -14.09
C ALA A 118 -12.75 2.63 -14.96
N CYS A 119 -13.46 3.73 -15.18
CA CYS A 119 -14.83 3.75 -15.67
C CYS A 119 -15.02 3.03 -17.02
N MET A 120 -16.16 2.37 -17.17
CA MET A 120 -16.61 1.78 -18.43
C MET A 120 -16.85 2.88 -19.48
N SER A 121 -16.34 2.66 -20.68
CA SER A 121 -16.47 3.61 -21.79
C SER A 121 -17.88 3.61 -22.38
N SER A 122 -18.44 4.81 -22.57
CA SER A 122 -19.75 5.01 -23.20
C SER A 122 -19.76 4.74 -24.71
N CYS A 123 -18.59 4.75 -25.37
CA CYS A 123 -18.46 4.56 -26.82
C CYS A 123 -17.61 3.34 -27.20
N GLY A 124 -17.20 2.52 -26.22
CA GLY A 124 -16.37 1.33 -26.45
C GLY A 124 -14.94 1.64 -26.89
N THR A 125 -14.43 2.84 -26.59
CA THR A 125 -13.04 3.25 -26.85
C THR A 125 -12.43 3.91 -25.62
N GLY A 126 -11.11 3.90 -25.49
CA GLY A 126 -10.41 4.52 -24.35
C GLY A 126 -10.52 6.05 -24.28
N ARG A 127 -11.17 6.71 -25.24
CA ARG A 127 -11.43 8.16 -25.22
C ARG A 127 -12.47 8.56 -24.17
N ALA A 128 -13.46 7.71 -23.90
CA ALA A 128 -14.60 8.01 -23.04
C ALA A 128 -14.68 7.12 -21.80
N GLY A 129 -13.61 6.40 -21.47
CA GLY A 129 -13.51 5.52 -20.31
C GLY A 129 -12.21 4.71 -20.32
N THR A 130 -11.90 4.06 -19.22
CA THR A 130 -10.69 3.24 -19.04
C THR A 130 -10.91 1.81 -19.49
N THR A 131 -12.14 1.32 -19.40
CA THR A 131 -12.47 -0.08 -19.67
C THR A 131 -13.53 -0.23 -20.75
N ASN A 132 -13.50 -1.35 -21.47
CA ASN A 132 -14.57 -1.74 -22.38
C ASN A 132 -15.80 -2.21 -21.58
N HIS A 133 -16.83 -2.69 -22.29
CA HIS A 133 -18.11 -3.02 -21.66
C HIS A 133 -18.00 -4.06 -20.54
N TYR A 134 -17.01 -4.95 -20.52
CA TYR A 134 -16.86 -6.01 -19.50
C TYR A 134 -15.57 -5.85 -18.69
N GLY A 135 -15.05 -4.63 -18.59
CA GLY A 135 -13.97 -4.31 -17.67
C GLY A 135 -12.55 -4.47 -18.21
N GLN A 136 -12.34 -4.86 -19.48
CA GLN A 136 -10.96 -4.91 -20.01
C GLN A 136 -10.39 -3.51 -20.21
N VAL A 137 -9.16 -3.33 -19.73
CA VAL A 137 -8.47 -2.04 -19.77
C VAL A 137 -7.97 -1.71 -21.18
N PHE A 138 -8.31 -0.53 -21.68
CA PHE A 138 -7.79 -0.03 -22.96
C PHE A 138 -6.30 0.31 -22.89
N LYS A 139 -5.56 0.08 -23.98
CA LYS A 139 -4.14 0.47 -24.10
C LYS A 139 -3.94 1.98 -24.31
N GLY A 140 -4.99 2.66 -24.78
CA GLY A 140 -4.99 4.09 -25.08
C GLY A 140 -6.37 4.51 -25.58
N ASN A 141 -6.45 5.58 -26.37
CA ASN A 141 -7.74 6.16 -26.80
C ASN A 141 -8.55 5.32 -27.81
N GLY A 142 -7.99 4.19 -28.29
CA GLY A 142 -8.59 3.31 -29.29
C GLY A 142 -9.46 2.20 -28.70
N LYS A 143 -9.66 1.13 -29.48
CA LYS A 143 -10.39 -0.09 -29.05
C LYS A 143 -9.47 -1.19 -28.50
N GLU A 144 -8.16 -1.04 -28.67
CA GLU A 144 -7.19 -2.05 -28.23
C GLU A 144 -7.14 -2.15 -26.71
N THR A 145 -7.11 -3.38 -26.20
CA THR A 145 -7.11 -3.68 -24.77
C THR A 145 -5.90 -4.50 -24.35
N TYR A 146 -5.52 -4.41 -23.08
CA TYR A 146 -4.55 -5.33 -22.49
C TYR A 146 -5.18 -6.71 -22.30
N GLU A 147 -4.52 -7.75 -22.79
CA GLU A 147 -4.98 -9.13 -22.60
C GLU A 147 -4.78 -9.56 -21.15
N GLY A 148 -5.80 -10.22 -20.57
CA GLY A 148 -5.76 -10.69 -19.18
C GLY A 148 -5.91 -9.62 -18.11
N LEU A 149 -6.01 -8.32 -18.46
CA LEU A 149 -6.20 -7.24 -17.50
C LEU A 149 -7.65 -6.76 -17.50
N VAL A 150 -8.40 -7.15 -16.46
CA VAL A 150 -9.84 -6.90 -16.31
C VAL A 150 -10.11 -6.30 -14.93
N VAL A 151 -10.93 -5.25 -14.88
CA VAL A 151 -11.43 -4.63 -13.65
C VAL A 151 -12.85 -5.13 -13.37
N THR A 152 -13.11 -5.59 -12.14
CA THR A 152 -14.37 -6.27 -11.77
C THR A 152 -15.05 -5.68 -10.54
N ASP A 153 -14.59 -4.53 -10.04
CA ASP A 153 -15.12 -3.88 -8.83
C ASP A 153 -15.89 -2.58 -9.17
N GLY A 154 -16.20 -1.78 -8.15
CA GLY A 154 -16.92 -0.51 -8.30
C GLY A 154 -16.19 0.56 -9.14
N ALA A 155 -14.91 0.37 -9.47
CA ALA A 155 -14.17 1.35 -10.26
C ALA A 155 -14.65 1.45 -11.71
N ILE A 156 -15.31 0.41 -12.24
CA ILE A 156 -15.87 0.42 -13.60
C ILE A 156 -17.16 1.22 -13.74
N VAL A 157 -17.81 1.57 -12.62
CA VAL A 157 -19.10 2.27 -12.63
C VAL A 157 -18.88 3.74 -12.99
N PRO A 158 -19.41 4.24 -14.12
CA PRO A 158 -19.05 5.56 -14.63
C PRO A 158 -19.88 6.72 -14.02
N THR A 159 -20.81 6.42 -13.11
CA THR A 159 -21.80 7.40 -12.64
C THR A 159 -22.32 7.09 -11.24
N ALA A 160 -22.91 8.10 -10.59
CA ALA A 160 -23.67 7.94 -9.36
C ALA A 160 -24.94 7.14 -9.62
N LEU A 161 -25.06 5.96 -8.99
CA LEU A 161 -26.19 5.06 -9.20
C LEU A 161 -27.49 5.51 -8.52
N GLY A 162 -27.41 6.46 -7.57
CA GLY A 162 -28.57 6.89 -6.77
C GLY A 162 -29.12 5.84 -5.81
N VAL A 163 -28.49 4.67 -5.72
CA VAL A 163 -28.88 3.54 -4.85
C VAL A 163 -27.63 2.86 -4.29
N ASN A 164 -27.81 1.93 -3.34
CA ASN A 164 -26.71 1.12 -2.81
C ASN A 164 -26.02 0.34 -3.96
N PRO A 165 -24.69 0.46 -4.11
CA PRO A 165 -24.03 0.03 -5.34
C PRO A 165 -23.75 -1.48 -5.42
N LEU A 166 -23.83 -2.21 -4.29
CA LEU A 166 -23.40 -3.60 -4.19
C LEU A 166 -23.98 -4.50 -5.28
N ALA A 167 -25.31 -4.47 -5.46
CA ALA A 167 -25.98 -5.33 -6.44
C ALA A 167 -25.53 -5.04 -7.88
N THR A 168 -25.34 -3.76 -8.23
CA THR A 168 -24.84 -3.36 -9.55
C THR A 168 -23.39 -3.79 -9.74
N ILE A 169 -22.55 -3.63 -8.72
CA ILE A 169 -21.15 -4.08 -8.77
C ILE A 169 -21.10 -5.60 -8.97
N THR A 170 -21.88 -6.37 -8.22
CA THR A 170 -21.97 -7.83 -8.36
C THR A 170 -22.42 -8.23 -9.77
N ALA A 171 -23.47 -7.62 -10.30
CA ALA A 171 -23.96 -7.93 -11.65
C ALA A 171 -22.92 -7.63 -12.74
N LEU A 172 -22.17 -6.53 -12.59
CA LEU A 172 -21.09 -6.20 -13.53
C LEU A 172 -19.89 -7.15 -13.36
N ALA A 173 -19.54 -7.54 -12.14
CA ALA A 173 -18.48 -8.51 -11.87
C ALA A 173 -18.78 -9.87 -12.52
N GLU A 174 -20.01 -10.38 -12.34
CA GLU A 174 -20.49 -11.62 -12.97
C GLU A 174 -20.37 -11.54 -14.50
N ARG A 175 -20.78 -10.42 -15.08
CA ARG A 175 -20.64 -10.16 -16.51
C ARG A 175 -19.16 -10.16 -16.93
N SER A 176 -18.29 -9.45 -16.23
CA SER A 176 -16.85 -9.40 -16.53
C SER A 176 -16.20 -10.77 -16.47
N VAL A 177 -16.50 -11.56 -15.44
CA VAL A 177 -15.98 -12.93 -15.25
C VAL A 177 -16.46 -13.83 -16.38
N LYS A 178 -17.76 -13.82 -16.72
CA LYS A 178 -18.29 -14.62 -17.83
C LYS A 178 -17.58 -14.33 -19.15
N TYR A 179 -17.49 -13.06 -19.56
CA TYR A 179 -16.83 -12.69 -20.82
C TYR A 179 -15.33 -13.02 -20.82
N THR A 180 -14.69 -12.94 -19.66
CA THR A 180 -13.28 -13.30 -19.51
C THR A 180 -13.09 -14.81 -19.66
N ALA A 181 -13.91 -15.62 -19.01
CA ALA A 181 -13.88 -17.07 -19.10
C ALA A 181 -14.13 -17.56 -20.54
N ASP A 182 -15.17 -17.02 -21.21
CA ASP A 182 -15.50 -17.34 -22.60
C ASP A 182 -14.29 -17.05 -23.53
N ARG A 183 -13.56 -15.94 -23.30
CA ARG A 183 -12.37 -15.57 -24.08
C ARG A 183 -11.15 -16.42 -23.78
N MET A 184 -10.99 -16.88 -22.54
CA MET A 184 -9.91 -17.77 -22.15
C MET A 184 -10.21 -19.23 -22.50
N GLY A 185 -11.38 -19.54 -23.05
CA GLY A 185 -11.82 -20.91 -23.31
C GLY A 185 -12.06 -21.71 -22.03
N VAL A 186 -12.34 -21.02 -20.91
CA VAL A 186 -12.60 -21.63 -19.61
C VAL A 186 -14.10 -21.79 -19.43
N THR A 187 -14.53 -23.01 -19.11
CA THR A 187 -15.94 -23.28 -18.77
C THR A 187 -16.15 -23.04 -17.28
N ILE A 188 -17.16 -22.25 -16.92
CA ILE A 188 -17.55 -22.02 -15.52
C ILE A 188 -18.53 -23.12 -15.12
N ASP A 189 -18.22 -23.84 -14.04
CA ASP A 189 -19.13 -24.79 -13.41
C ASP A 189 -20.14 -24.04 -12.53
N TYR A 190 -21.41 -24.04 -12.95
CA TYR A 190 -22.52 -23.43 -12.22
C TYR A 190 -23.32 -24.45 -11.39
N ASP A 191 -23.09 -25.75 -11.58
CA ASP A 191 -23.85 -26.82 -10.94
C ASP A 191 -23.28 -27.14 -9.55
N THR A 192 -21.95 -27.10 -9.43
CA THR A 192 -21.28 -27.31 -8.15
C THR A 192 -21.52 -26.14 -7.20
N LYS A 193 -22.26 -26.39 -6.11
CA LYS A 193 -22.45 -25.38 -5.05
C LYS A 193 -21.13 -25.14 -4.32
N ASN A 194 -20.67 -23.90 -4.38
CA ASN A 194 -19.61 -23.44 -3.49
C ASN A 194 -20.10 -23.53 -2.03
N GLY A 195 -19.24 -24.00 -1.13
CA GLY A 195 -19.50 -23.94 0.31
C GLY A 195 -19.51 -22.50 0.83
N LEU A 196 -19.61 -22.34 2.15
CA LEU A 196 -19.43 -21.03 2.77
C LEU A 196 -18.02 -20.50 2.42
N LEU A 197 -17.98 -19.29 1.85
CA LEU A 197 -16.73 -18.58 1.59
C LEU A 197 -16.09 -18.22 2.93
N ASP A 198 -14.92 -18.77 3.18
CA ASP A 198 -14.08 -18.32 4.28
C ASP A 198 -13.40 -17.01 3.85
N LEU A 199 -13.93 -15.89 4.34
CA LEU A 199 -13.41 -14.55 4.03
C LEU A 199 -12.09 -14.23 4.76
N PHE A 200 -11.70 -15.05 5.73
CA PHE A 200 -10.51 -14.84 6.57
C PHE A 200 -9.48 -15.97 6.44
N GLY A 201 -9.86 -17.09 5.83
CA GLY A 201 -8.98 -18.21 5.54
C GLY A 201 -8.15 -18.03 4.27
N PHE A 202 -7.31 -19.02 4.00
CA PHE A 202 -6.48 -19.05 2.81
C PHE A 202 -7.31 -19.37 1.55
N PRO A 203 -6.92 -18.85 0.37
CA PRO A 203 -7.58 -19.19 -0.88
C PRO A 203 -7.58 -20.70 -1.12
N LYS A 204 -8.76 -21.29 -1.36
CA LYS A 204 -8.92 -22.74 -1.61
C LYS A 204 -8.11 -23.23 -2.83
N HIS A 205 -7.90 -22.35 -3.80
CA HIS A 205 -7.13 -22.63 -5.01
C HIS A 205 -5.95 -21.65 -5.10
N VAL A 206 -4.78 -22.12 -4.71
CA VAL A 206 -3.52 -21.41 -4.90
C VAL A 206 -2.96 -21.81 -6.27
N ILE A 207 -3.08 -20.93 -7.26
CA ILE A 207 -2.51 -21.17 -8.59
C ILE A 207 -1.07 -20.72 -8.57
N THR A 208 -0.15 -21.56 -8.09
CA THR A 208 1.28 -21.41 -8.39
C THR A 208 2.04 -22.72 -8.16
N GLY A 209 2.61 -23.28 -9.22
CA GLY A 209 3.66 -24.31 -9.15
C GLY A 209 5.04 -23.69 -8.90
N ASP A 210 5.13 -22.75 -7.97
CA ASP A 210 6.37 -22.02 -7.63
C ASP A 210 6.78 -22.41 -6.21
N ASP A 211 7.87 -23.18 -6.07
CA ASP A 211 8.39 -23.69 -4.80
C ASP A 211 8.67 -22.56 -3.78
N SER A 212 8.91 -21.34 -4.26
CA SER A 212 9.11 -20.16 -3.41
C SER A 212 7.86 -19.73 -2.63
N ILE A 213 6.66 -20.14 -3.08
CA ILE A 213 5.39 -19.84 -2.41
C ILE A 213 5.14 -20.82 -1.27
N VAL A 214 5.41 -22.10 -1.49
CA VAL A 214 5.27 -23.15 -0.46
C VAL A 214 6.16 -22.84 0.75
N ASN A 215 7.42 -22.46 0.51
CA ASN A 215 8.33 -22.07 1.59
C ASN A 215 7.85 -20.84 2.36
N ALA A 216 7.24 -19.88 1.66
CA ALA A 216 6.72 -18.68 2.31
C ALA A 216 5.40 -18.92 3.05
N GLU A 217 4.54 -19.82 2.57
CA GLU A 217 3.34 -20.28 3.27
C GLU A 217 3.74 -20.96 4.58
N SER A 218 4.70 -21.89 4.54
CA SER A 218 5.25 -22.53 5.74
C SER A 218 5.80 -21.50 6.73
N LEU A 219 6.52 -20.48 6.26
CA LEU A 219 7.06 -19.42 7.11
C LEU A 219 5.95 -18.57 7.77
N ILE A 220 4.87 -18.28 7.03
CA ILE A 220 3.71 -17.53 7.55
C ILE A 220 2.97 -18.36 8.60
N GLU A 221 2.73 -19.65 8.33
CA GLU A 221 2.07 -20.57 9.24
C GLU A 221 2.85 -20.77 10.55
N GLU A 222 4.16 -21.02 10.47
CA GLU A 222 5.03 -21.13 11.64
C GLU A 222 5.00 -19.85 12.49
N THR A 223 4.98 -18.68 11.83
CA THR A 223 4.94 -17.39 12.53
C THR A 223 3.60 -17.13 13.20
N ALA A 224 2.49 -17.44 12.52
CA ALA A 224 1.14 -17.32 13.06
C ALA A 224 0.94 -18.26 14.27
N ALA A 225 1.44 -19.50 14.17
CA ALA A 225 1.42 -20.47 15.26
C ALA A 225 2.32 -20.05 16.44
N GLY A 226 3.48 -19.44 16.15
CA GLY A 226 4.46 -19.03 17.16
C GLY A 226 4.16 -17.73 17.90
N LYS A 227 3.12 -16.96 17.52
CA LYS A 227 2.83 -15.59 18.03
C LYS A 227 4.08 -14.68 18.03
N VAL A 228 4.93 -14.83 17.03
CA VAL A 228 6.20 -14.12 16.98
C VAL A 228 6.00 -12.73 16.39
N SER A 229 6.61 -11.72 17.01
CA SER A 229 6.60 -10.35 16.49
C SER A 229 7.54 -10.19 15.29
N GLY A 230 7.00 -9.64 14.21
CA GLY A 230 7.71 -9.29 12.99
C GLY A 230 7.74 -7.78 12.74
N PHE A 231 8.49 -7.35 11.72
CA PHE A 231 8.48 -5.97 11.25
C PHE A 231 8.30 -5.90 9.73
N GLU A 232 7.59 -4.88 9.28
CA GLU A 232 7.40 -4.55 7.88
C GLU A 232 7.85 -3.11 7.64
N PHE A 233 8.66 -2.90 6.60
CA PHE A 233 9.01 -1.55 6.14
C PHE A 233 8.99 -1.50 4.62
N SER A 234 8.67 -0.33 4.07
CA SER A 234 8.83 -0.05 2.65
C SER A 234 10.09 0.78 2.43
N GLU A 235 10.79 0.51 1.34
CA GLU A 235 11.99 1.24 0.92
C GLU A 235 11.86 1.70 -0.52
N VAL A 236 12.22 2.95 -0.77
CA VAL A 236 12.15 3.60 -2.08
C VAL A 236 13.49 4.24 -2.38
N MET A 237 14.19 3.69 -3.38
CA MET A 237 15.44 4.30 -3.86
C MET A 237 15.32 4.67 -5.33
N SER A 238 16.07 5.70 -5.72
CA SER A 238 16.18 6.14 -7.11
C SER A 238 17.62 6.39 -7.47
N GLY A 239 17.96 6.20 -8.73
CA GLY A 239 19.30 6.43 -9.24
C GLY A 239 19.38 6.06 -10.71
N PHE A 240 20.51 5.49 -11.12
CA PHE A 240 20.78 5.17 -12.52
C PHE A 240 21.41 3.79 -12.61
N ILE A 241 20.92 2.98 -13.55
CA ILE A 241 21.45 1.66 -13.87
C ILE A 241 21.73 1.65 -15.37
N HIS A 242 22.98 1.38 -15.73
CA HIS A 242 23.40 1.26 -17.11
C HIS A 242 23.39 -0.20 -17.55
N PHE A 243 22.90 -0.46 -18.77
CA PHE A 243 22.86 -1.78 -19.39
C PHE A 243 23.75 -1.78 -20.64
N GLY A 244 24.65 -2.75 -20.75
CA GLY A 244 25.64 -2.76 -21.82
C GLY A 244 26.57 -3.97 -21.78
N GLU A 245 27.42 -4.06 -22.79
CA GLU A 245 28.46 -5.09 -22.91
C GLU A 245 29.71 -4.70 -22.06
N ASN A 246 30.45 -5.70 -21.56
CA ASN A 246 31.65 -5.53 -20.72
C ASN A 246 31.43 -4.96 -19.31
N MET A 247 30.46 -5.52 -18.58
CA MET A 247 30.20 -5.21 -17.15
C MET A 247 31.08 -6.05 -16.19
N GLU A 248 32.36 -6.22 -16.53
CA GLU A 248 33.31 -7.02 -15.76
C GLU A 248 33.93 -6.22 -14.60
N GLY A 249 34.12 -6.87 -13.45
CA GLY A 249 34.66 -6.28 -12.22
C GLY A 249 33.73 -6.48 -11.02
N ASP A 250 34.12 -6.13 -9.81
CA ASP A 250 33.22 -6.07 -8.63
C ASP A 250 33.68 -4.99 -7.64
N ARG A 251 34.39 -3.99 -8.17
CA ARG A 251 34.90 -2.89 -7.36
C ARG A 251 33.87 -1.77 -7.37
N THR A 252 33.84 -1.02 -6.27
CA THR A 252 32.95 0.14 -6.10
C THR A 252 33.05 1.13 -7.27
N ASP A 253 34.26 1.33 -7.81
CA ASP A 253 34.52 2.21 -8.95
C ASP A 253 33.76 1.79 -10.22
N ASP A 254 33.57 0.49 -10.44
CA ASP A 254 32.87 -0.05 -11.61
C ASP A 254 31.38 0.34 -11.57
N TYR A 255 30.78 0.33 -10.37
CA TYR A 255 29.40 0.78 -10.16
C TYR A 255 29.25 2.30 -10.33
N GLU A 256 30.24 3.09 -9.89
CA GLU A 256 30.22 4.54 -10.09
C GLU A 256 30.28 4.93 -11.56
N VAL A 257 31.15 4.26 -12.33
CA VAL A 257 31.25 4.47 -13.78
C VAL A 257 29.92 4.14 -14.45
N ALA A 258 29.33 2.98 -14.14
CA ALA A 258 28.03 2.59 -14.69
C ALA A 258 26.92 3.60 -14.32
N ALA A 259 26.86 4.08 -13.08
CA ALA A 259 25.88 5.08 -12.66
C ALA A 259 26.08 6.44 -13.36
N ARG A 260 27.32 6.85 -13.64
CA ARG A 260 27.61 8.09 -14.40
C ARG A 260 27.22 7.93 -15.87
N THR A 261 27.52 6.79 -16.48
CA THR A 261 27.10 6.48 -17.86
C THR A 261 25.58 6.46 -17.98
N GLY A 262 24.88 5.75 -17.08
CA GLY A 262 23.43 5.72 -17.06
C GLY A 262 22.79 7.09 -16.83
N ARG A 263 23.43 7.96 -16.02
CA ARG A 263 23.00 9.36 -15.90
C ARG A 263 23.14 10.12 -17.21
N GLY A 264 24.25 9.95 -17.92
CA GLY A 264 24.51 10.57 -19.22
C GLY A 264 23.52 10.13 -20.30
N LEU A 265 23.07 8.87 -20.25
CA LEU A 265 22.11 8.26 -21.18
C LEU A 265 20.64 8.40 -20.73
N CYS A 266 20.38 9.05 -19.59
CA CYS A 266 19.04 9.16 -18.99
C CYS A 266 18.37 7.81 -18.65
N GLU A 267 19.17 6.82 -18.25
CA GLU A 267 18.75 5.49 -17.81
C GLU A 267 18.36 5.49 -16.33
N GLY A 268 17.33 6.27 -16.01
CA GLY A 268 16.79 6.39 -14.67
C GLY A 268 16.21 5.07 -14.17
N ALA A 269 16.47 4.77 -12.90
CA ALA A 269 15.93 3.62 -12.20
C ALA A 269 15.29 4.03 -10.87
N ARG A 270 14.15 3.44 -10.55
CA ARG A 270 13.45 3.59 -9.26
C ARG A 270 12.97 2.22 -8.80
N PHE A 271 13.33 1.84 -7.59
CA PHE A 271 12.76 0.65 -6.96
C PHE A 271 11.82 1.06 -5.83
N PHE A 272 10.79 0.26 -5.65
CA PHE A 272 9.91 0.25 -4.49
C PHE A 272 9.89 -1.18 -3.95
N LEU A 273 10.37 -1.39 -2.73
CA LEU A 273 10.39 -2.69 -2.06
C LEU A 273 9.57 -2.62 -0.78
N SER A 274 8.77 -3.64 -0.51
CA SER A 274 8.21 -3.94 0.81
C SER A 274 8.94 -5.15 1.36
N VAL A 275 9.62 -4.95 2.50
CA VAL A 275 10.39 -5.96 3.19
C VAL A 275 9.58 -6.42 4.40
N LYS A 276 9.30 -7.72 4.47
CA LYS A 276 8.59 -8.32 5.59
C LYS A 276 9.44 -9.36 6.29
N ALA A 277 9.76 -9.07 7.53
CA ALA A 277 10.48 -9.94 8.43
C ALA A 277 9.50 -10.52 9.46
N TRP A 278 9.34 -11.83 9.46
CA TRP A 278 8.34 -12.50 10.29
C TRP A 278 8.81 -12.81 11.73
N ASN A 279 10.12 -12.76 12.00
CA ASN A 279 10.67 -13.04 13.33
C ASN A 279 11.79 -12.07 13.74
N THR A 280 11.51 -11.18 14.69
CA THR A 280 12.49 -10.23 15.26
C THR A 280 13.55 -10.90 16.14
N HIS A 281 13.26 -12.02 16.80
CA HIS A 281 14.19 -12.67 17.72
C HIS A 281 15.29 -13.46 17.01
N THR A 282 14.99 -14.07 15.85
CA THR A 282 15.96 -14.88 15.09
C THR A 282 16.82 -14.05 14.14
N ILE A 283 16.29 -12.99 13.53
CA ILE A 283 17.06 -12.04 12.70
C ILE A 283 18.16 -11.33 13.51
N VAL A 284 17.90 -11.08 14.79
CA VAL A 284 18.84 -10.36 15.68
C VAL A 284 20.00 -11.24 16.14
N ARG A 285 19.88 -12.57 16.09
CA ARG A 285 20.84 -13.50 16.71
C ARG A 285 21.44 -14.55 15.79
N ARG A 286 20.89 -14.81 14.60
CA ARG A 286 21.47 -15.77 13.65
C ARG A 286 21.68 -15.16 12.25
N PRO A 287 22.85 -15.36 11.63
CA PRO A 287 23.22 -14.76 10.34
C PRO A 287 22.58 -15.42 9.10
N ASP A 288 21.65 -16.36 9.28
CA ASP A 288 21.07 -17.21 8.23
C ASP A 288 19.59 -16.93 7.90
N HIS A 289 18.98 -15.90 8.49
CA HIS A 289 17.56 -15.62 8.23
C HIS A 289 17.32 -14.55 7.16
N SER A 290 16.68 -14.98 6.07
CA SER A 290 16.19 -14.16 4.97
C SER A 290 14.84 -13.51 5.32
N ALA A 291 14.68 -12.20 5.05
CA ALA A 291 13.37 -11.54 5.05
C ALA A 291 12.78 -11.49 3.64
N MET A 292 11.45 -11.61 3.54
CA MET A 292 10.76 -11.68 2.26
C MET A 292 10.63 -10.30 1.62
N LEU A 293 11.14 -10.16 0.40
CA LEU A 293 11.05 -8.95 -0.43
C LEU A 293 9.97 -9.07 -1.50
N THR A 294 9.10 -8.06 -1.59
CA THR A 294 8.14 -7.89 -2.70
C THR A 294 8.23 -6.46 -3.22
N GLY A 295 7.88 -6.20 -4.48
CA GLY A 295 7.93 -4.82 -4.97
C GLY A 295 7.92 -4.66 -6.47
N THR A 296 8.39 -3.50 -6.91
CA THR A 296 8.49 -3.13 -8.33
C THR A 296 9.80 -2.39 -8.61
N LEU A 297 10.42 -2.67 -9.75
CA LEU A 297 11.53 -1.90 -10.29
C LEU A 297 11.09 -1.25 -11.60
N VAL A 298 11.23 0.06 -11.70
CA VAL A 298 11.08 0.79 -12.96
C VAL A 298 12.46 1.21 -13.41
N CYS A 299 12.85 0.84 -14.64
CA CYS A 299 14.10 1.28 -15.24
C CYS A 299 13.93 1.54 -16.74
N SER A 300 14.43 2.66 -17.25
CA SER A 300 14.32 2.98 -18.68
C SER A 300 15.35 2.25 -19.56
N GLY A 301 16.48 1.82 -18.99
CA GLY A 301 17.57 1.18 -19.74
C GLY A 301 17.36 -0.30 -20.07
N LEU A 302 16.34 -0.96 -19.50
CA LEU A 302 16.06 -2.38 -19.73
C LEU A 302 14.67 -2.57 -20.36
N PRO A 303 14.57 -3.18 -21.56
CA PRO A 303 13.30 -3.57 -22.15
C PRO A 303 12.48 -4.47 -21.23
N GLY A 304 11.17 -4.30 -21.23
CA GLY A 304 10.25 -5.04 -20.34
C GLY A 304 9.89 -4.30 -19.05
N SER A 305 10.51 -3.16 -18.75
CA SER A 305 10.11 -2.28 -17.64
C SER A 305 8.65 -1.82 -17.75
N PRO A 306 7.88 -1.73 -16.63
CA PRO A 306 8.28 -2.00 -15.26
C PRO A 306 8.40 -3.51 -14.94
N PHE A 307 9.23 -3.84 -13.95
CA PHE A 307 9.45 -5.19 -13.47
C PHE A 307 8.76 -5.43 -12.13
N MET A 308 8.08 -6.58 -12.01
CA MET A 308 7.45 -7.04 -10.78
C MET A 308 8.41 -7.95 -10.02
N ILE A 309 8.60 -7.67 -8.73
CA ILE A 309 9.42 -8.46 -7.81
C ILE A 309 8.46 -9.29 -6.97
N LYS A 310 8.39 -10.59 -7.26
CA LYS A 310 7.43 -11.48 -6.61
C LYS A 310 7.89 -11.88 -5.22
N ARG A 311 9.14 -12.34 -5.08
CA ARG A 311 9.78 -12.79 -3.84
C ARG A 311 11.30 -12.64 -3.96
N GLY A 312 11.95 -12.46 -2.82
CA GLY A 312 13.37 -12.20 -2.74
C GLY A 312 13.92 -12.34 -1.33
N ASP A 313 15.22 -12.51 -1.25
CA ASP A 313 15.97 -12.63 -0.01
C ASP A 313 16.60 -11.29 0.38
N PHE A 314 16.35 -10.88 1.62
CA PHE A 314 17.02 -9.75 2.25
C PHE A 314 17.92 -10.24 3.37
N GLY A 315 19.24 -10.05 3.20
CA GLY A 315 20.26 -10.40 4.17
C GLY A 315 20.67 -9.18 5.00
N LEU A 316 20.46 -9.26 6.31
CA LEU A 316 20.89 -8.22 7.25
C LEU A 316 22.27 -8.54 7.83
N PHE A 317 23.24 -7.67 7.55
CA PHE A 317 24.56 -7.67 8.20
C PHE A 317 25.36 -8.97 8.06
N SER A 318 25.39 -9.57 6.86
CA SER A 318 26.31 -10.66 6.57
C SER A 318 27.75 -10.17 6.72
N ALA A 319 28.57 -10.91 7.49
CA ALA A 319 29.99 -10.59 7.67
C ALA A 319 30.70 -10.65 6.32
N ASN A 320 31.36 -9.56 5.92
CA ASN A 320 32.19 -9.56 4.74
C ASN A 320 33.49 -10.32 5.07
N GLN A 321 33.68 -11.51 4.49
CA GLN A 321 34.87 -12.34 4.73
C GLN A 321 36.17 -11.66 4.25
N SER A 322 36.06 -10.69 3.34
CA SER A 322 37.19 -10.00 2.72
C SER A 322 37.75 -8.85 3.58
N ILE A 323 36.93 -8.24 4.46
CA ILE A 323 37.31 -7.06 5.25
C ILE A 323 36.72 -7.14 6.67
N SER A 324 37.57 -7.34 7.67
CA SER A 324 37.20 -7.32 9.09
C SER A 324 36.54 -5.98 9.48
N GLY A 325 35.44 -6.04 10.23
CA GLY A 325 34.70 -4.86 10.67
C GLY A 325 33.75 -4.23 9.63
N THR A 326 33.59 -4.84 8.44
CA THR A 326 32.62 -4.39 7.44
C THR A 326 31.39 -5.29 7.45
N LYS A 327 30.19 -4.69 7.51
CA LYS A 327 28.93 -5.41 7.39
C LYS A 327 28.23 -5.04 6.09
N ASN A 328 27.74 -6.04 5.37
CA ASN A 328 26.96 -5.82 4.15
C ASN A 328 25.47 -6.02 4.43
N LEU A 329 24.63 -5.17 3.83
CA LEU A 329 23.20 -5.44 3.68
C LEU A 329 22.99 -5.89 2.24
N THR A 330 22.45 -7.09 2.03
CA THR A 330 22.32 -7.71 0.71
C THR A 330 20.86 -7.85 0.30
N TYR A 331 20.59 -7.62 -0.98
CA TYR A 331 19.29 -7.73 -1.63
C TYR A 331 19.48 -8.71 -2.79
N SER A 332 18.73 -9.80 -2.82
CA SER A 332 18.79 -10.77 -3.92
C SER A 332 17.38 -11.19 -4.28
N PHE A 333 16.93 -10.93 -5.50
CA PHE A 333 15.57 -11.27 -5.91
C PHE A 333 15.41 -11.44 -7.41
N GLN A 334 14.41 -12.24 -7.78
CA GLN A 334 14.00 -12.36 -9.18
C GLN A 334 12.93 -11.33 -9.50
N MET A 335 13.02 -10.76 -10.70
CA MET A 335 12.05 -9.82 -11.22
C MET A 335 11.57 -10.23 -12.61
N ILE A 336 10.30 -9.98 -12.91
CA ILE A 336 9.67 -10.31 -14.19
C ILE A 336 9.16 -9.05 -14.90
N GLY A 337 9.52 -8.88 -16.16
CA GLY A 337 9.10 -7.75 -16.99
C GLY A 337 7.73 -7.95 -17.62
N THR A 338 7.19 -6.88 -18.21
CA THR A 338 5.97 -6.89 -19.03
C THR A 338 6.07 -7.77 -20.28
N ASP A 339 7.29 -8.05 -20.73
CA ASP A 339 7.65 -8.99 -21.79
C ASP A 339 7.75 -10.46 -21.33
N ARG A 340 7.44 -10.73 -20.05
CA ARG A 340 7.58 -12.03 -19.37
C ARG A 340 9.01 -12.52 -19.22
N GLN A 341 10.02 -11.71 -19.52
CA GLN A 341 11.42 -12.06 -19.28
C GLN A 341 11.74 -11.93 -17.80
N LYS A 342 12.60 -12.84 -17.32
CA LYS A 342 13.03 -12.90 -15.92
C LYS A 342 14.49 -12.50 -15.79
N TYR A 343 14.77 -11.73 -14.75
CA TYR A 343 16.12 -11.25 -14.43
C TYR A 343 16.41 -11.47 -12.96
N GLN A 344 17.68 -11.70 -12.63
CA GLN A 344 18.18 -11.73 -11.26
C GLN A 344 18.71 -10.35 -10.90
N PHE A 345 18.23 -9.80 -9.78
CA PHE A 345 18.72 -8.57 -9.20
C PHE A 345 19.54 -8.90 -7.96
N GLU A 346 20.73 -8.32 -7.88
CA GLU A 346 21.59 -8.36 -6.72
C GLU A 346 21.98 -6.94 -6.33
N GLY A 347 21.87 -6.62 -5.05
CA GLY A 347 22.32 -5.34 -4.53
C GLY A 347 22.98 -5.48 -3.18
N PHE A 348 23.94 -4.61 -2.89
CA PHE A 348 24.56 -4.57 -1.59
C PHE A 348 24.82 -3.13 -1.11
N LYS A 349 24.71 -2.93 0.20
CA LYS A 349 25.16 -1.72 0.89
C LYS A 349 26.36 -2.09 1.75
N THR A 350 27.44 -1.35 1.60
CA THR A 350 28.67 -1.57 2.38
C THR A 350 28.72 -0.59 3.54
N VAL A 351 28.78 -1.10 4.77
CA VAL A 351 28.96 -0.29 5.98
C VAL A 351 30.35 -0.60 6.55
N ASN A 352 31.28 0.35 6.39
CA ASN A 352 32.70 0.21 6.79
C ASN A 352 33.04 0.95 8.09
N ALA A 353 34.18 0.62 8.70
CA ALA A 353 34.65 1.24 9.95
C ALA A 353 35.06 2.72 9.81
N GLY A 354 35.18 3.26 8.59
CA GLY A 354 35.48 4.70 8.35
C GLY A 354 34.32 5.65 8.69
N ILE A 355 33.18 5.10 9.11
CA ILE A 355 31.94 5.81 9.44
C ILE A 355 31.90 6.29 10.91
N VAL A 356 32.88 5.88 11.70
CA VAL A 356 33.03 6.22 13.11
C VAL A 356 32.92 7.72 13.36
N LEU A 357 32.01 8.10 14.27
CA LEU A 357 31.76 9.49 14.68
C LEU A 357 31.45 10.47 13.52
N ASN A 358 31.12 9.97 12.32
CA ASN A 358 30.80 10.80 11.15
C ASN A 358 29.36 10.52 10.67
N PRO A 359 28.38 11.33 11.12
CA PRO A 359 26.97 11.16 10.76
C PRO A 359 26.70 11.24 9.25
N ILE A 360 27.47 12.04 8.51
CA ILE A 360 27.30 12.21 7.06
C ILE A 360 27.83 10.99 6.31
N ALA A 361 28.97 10.43 6.74
CA ALA A 361 29.49 9.19 6.18
C ALA A 361 28.57 8.00 6.50
N LEU A 362 28.00 7.95 7.70
CA LEU A 362 27.00 6.94 8.09
C LEU A 362 25.78 7.02 7.18
N TRP A 363 25.26 8.22 6.98
CA TRP A 363 24.13 8.45 6.10
C TRP A 363 24.41 8.01 4.65
N ARG A 364 25.56 8.38 4.08
CA ARG A 364 25.92 7.98 2.71
C ARG A 364 26.03 6.46 2.56
N ALA A 365 26.63 5.78 3.54
CA ALA A 365 26.80 4.33 3.52
C ALA A 365 25.48 3.56 3.66
N THR A 366 24.52 4.08 4.44
CA THR A 366 23.20 3.44 4.61
C THR A 366 22.20 3.80 3.50
N SER A 367 22.43 4.91 2.80
CA SER A 367 21.58 5.39 1.70
C SER A 367 22.04 4.99 0.30
N THR A 368 23.23 4.40 0.13
CA THR A 368 23.76 4.03 -1.19
C THR A 368 23.66 2.52 -1.39
N LEU A 369 22.99 2.10 -2.47
CA LEU A 369 22.87 0.71 -2.89
C LEU A 369 23.61 0.52 -4.21
N TYR A 370 24.59 -0.38 -4.22
CA TYR A 370 25.25 -0.85 -5.42
C TYR A 370 24.40 -1.98 -6.01
N VAL A 371 24.16 -1.92 -7.31
CA VAL A 371 23.20 -2.80 -7.99
C VAL A 371 23.87 -3.51 -9.16
N THR A 372 23.59 -4.80 -9.27
CA THR A 372 23.94 -5.67 -10.39
C THR A 372 22.68 -6.37 -10.89
N VAL A 373 22.43 -6.31 -12.19
CA VAL A 373 21.34 -7.03 -12.86
C VAL A 373 21.94 -8.10 -13.76
N LYS A 374 21.47 -9.33 -13.60
CA LYS A 374 21.91 -10.50 -14.35
C LYS A 374 20.76 -11.17 -15.08
N ARG A 375 21.06 -11.86 -16.17
CA ARG A 375 20.17 -12.89 -16.71
C ARG A 375 20.19 -14.12 -15.80
N LEU A 376 19.21 -15.01 -15.97
CA LEU A 376 19.14 -16.25 -15.21
C LEU A 376 20.30 -17.22 -15.49
N ASP A 377 21.03 -17.03 -16.59
CA ASP A 377 22.26 -17.76 -16.92
C ASP A 377 23.50 -17.26 -16.14
N GLY A 378 23.36 -16.20 -15.34
CA GLY A 378 24.43 -15.58 -14.57
C GLY A 378 25.16 -14.44 -15.29
N THR A 379 24.86 -14.17 -16.56
CA THR A 379 25.47 -13.08 -17.33
C THR A 379 25.07 -11.73 -16.75
N VAL A 380 26.06 -10.91 -16.39
CA VAL A 380 25.83 -9.54 -15.93
C VAL A 380 25.48 -8.66 -17.12
N ILE A 381 24.30 -8.03 -17.07
CA ILE A 381 23.78 -7.17 -18.14
C ILE A 381 23.65 -5.71 -17.74
N GLY A 382 23.70 -5.40 -16.44
CA GLY A 382 23.63 -4.01 -16.00
C GLY A 382 24.16 -3.79 -14.60
N ARG A 383 24.65 -2.57 -14.36
CA ARG A 383 25.16 -2.11 -13.07
C ARG A 383 24.74 -0.68 -12.80
N GLY A 384 24.66 -0.32 -11.53
CA GLY A 384 24.30 1.04 -11.17
C GLY A 384 24.37 1.31 -9.69
N ILE A 385 23.96 2.54 -9.36
CA ILE A 385 23.88 3.02 -8.00
C ILE A 385 22.51 3.65 -7.80
N LEU A 386 21.84 3.23 -6.73
CA LEU A 386 20.59 3.79 -6.27
C LEU A 386 20.82 4.48 -4.92
N HIS A 387 20.07 5.55 -4.67
CA HIS A 387 20.14 6.31 -3.42
C HIS A 387 18.77 6.47 -2.77
N ILE A 388 18.73 6.42 -1.44
CA ILE A 388 17.58 6.86 -0.65
C ILE A 388 17.61 8.40 -0.65
N LYS A 389 16.54 9.04 -1.14
CA LYS A 389 16.45 10.50 -1.04
C LYS A 389 16.10 10.87 0.41
N PRO A 390 16.65 11.96 0.98
CA PRO A 390 16.35 12.37 2.35
C PRO A 390 14.86 12.58 2.68
N LYS A 391 14.05 12.99 1.69
CA LYS A 391 12.60 13.13 1.83
C LYS A 391 11.85 11.79 1.88
N ASP A 392 12.41 10.76 1.26
CA ASP A 392 11.83 9.42 1.20
C ASP A 392 12.13 8.65 2.49
N PHE A 393 13.32 8.79 3.08
CA PHE A 393 13.67 8.18 4.37
C PHE A 393 12.75 8.59 5.54
N LEU A 394 12.36 9.87 5.63
CA LEU A 394 11.43 10.32 6.67
C LEU A 394 10.04 9.68 6.49
N ALA A 395 9.64 9.40 5.24
CA ALA A 395 8.44 8.63 4.96
C ALA A 395 8.62 7.14 5.26
N GLU A 396 9.78 6.54 4.96
CA GLU A 396 10.12 5.15 5.26
C GLU A 396 10.08 4.86 6.77
N ALA A 397 10.63 5.75 7.60
CA ALA A 397 10.57 5.66 9.06
C ALA A 397 9.13 5.69 9.60
N ILE A 398 8.20 6.31 8.88
CA ILE A 398 6.76 6.35 9.20
C ILE A 398 6.02 5.10 8.67
N THR A 399 6.58 4.40 7.68
CA THR A 399 5.97 3.17 7.12
C THR A 399 6.20 1.92 7.96
N LEU A 400 7.06 1.97 8.98
CA LEU A 400 7.34 0.87 9.89
C LEU A 400 6.04 0.43 10.59
N LYS A 401 5.51 -0.71 10.17
CA LYS A 401 4.35 -1.35 10.79
C LYS A 401 4.81 -2.56 11.59
N PRO A 402 4.60 -2.58 12.91
CA PRO A 402 4.82 -3.78 13.71
C PRO A 402 3.77 -4.84 13.34
N SER A 403 4.23 -6.06 13.10
CA SER A 403 3.34 -7.21 12.88
C SER A 403 3.12 -7.90 14.22
N GLY A 404 1.88 -7.86 14.73
CA GLY A 404 1.47 -8.50 15.98
C GLY A 404 0.06 -8.12 16.42
N ASP A 405 -0.64 -9.04 17.10
CA ASP A 405 -1.96 -8.82 17.65
C ASP A 405 -1.88 -8.05 18.98
N GLY A 406 -2.55 -6.90 19.03
CA GLY A 406 -2.68 -6.06 20.22
C GLY A 406 -1.84 -4.77 20.21
N LEU A 407 -2.42 -3.70 20.76
CA LEU A 407 -1.82 -2.35 20.82
C LEU A 407 -0.49 -2.31 21.61
N ILE A 408 -0.34 -3.14 22.63
CA ILE A 408 0.85 -3.18 23.51
C ILE A 408 2.01 -3.90 22.81
N ALA A 409 1.75 -5.04 22.16
CA ALA A 409 2.75 -5.79 21.38
C ALA A 409 3.28 -4.98 20.18
N LYS A 410 2.42 -4.13 19.58
CA LYS A 410 2.80 -3.19 18.53
C LYS A 410 3.77 -2.11 19.04
N ALA A 411 3.53 -1.57 20.24
CA ALA A 411 4.41 -0.56 20.83
C ALA A 411 5.78 -1.12 21.24
N THR A 412 5.82 -2.31 21.86
CA THR A 412 7.08 -2.95 22.27
C THR A 412 7.92 -3.39 21.08
N SER A 413 7.31 -3.93 20.01
CA SER A 413 8.03 -4.38 18.82
C SER A 413 8.69 -3.22 18.07
N THR A 414 8.01 -2.07 17.97
CA THR A 414 8.57 -0.84 17.40
C THR A 414 9.77 -0.34 18.21
N VAL A 415 9.67 -0.33 19.55
CA VAL A 415 10.78 0.05 20.45
C VAL A 415 11.94 -0.93 20.37
N SER A 416 11.69 -2.24 20.31
CA SER A 416 12.73 -3.27 20.16
C SER A 416 13.46 -3.19 18.82
N PHE A 417 12.76 -2.87 17.73
CA PHE A 417 13.37 -2.67 16.42
C PHE A 417 14.17 -1.36 16.34
N LEU A 418 13.59 -0.23 16.76
CA LEU A 418 14.29 1.06 16.80
C LEU A 418 15.51 0.99 17.72
N SER A 419 15.41 0.30 18.87
CA SER A 419 16.55 0.07 19.74
C SER A 419 17.57 -0.91 19.16
N TYR A 420 17.17 -1.92 18.38
CA TYR A 420 18.12 -2.79 17.67
C TYR A 420 18.84 -2.06 16.53
N PHE A 421 18.10 -1.32 15.69
CA PHE A 421 18.66 -0.51 14.62
C PHE A 421 19.58 0.57 15.20
N ALA A 422 19.13 1.28 16.24
CA ALA A 422 19.95 2.24 16.97
C ALA A 422 21.16 1.58 17.64
N LYS A 423 21.03 0.37 18.21
CA LYS A 423 22.14 -0.37 18.84
C LYS A 423 23.15 -0.85 17.80
N GLN A 424 22.72 -1.31 16.64
CA GLN A 424 23.63 -1.71 15.56
C GLN A 424 24.30 -0.50 14.92
N ALA A 425 23.53 0.55 14.60
CA ALA A 425 24.08 1.82 14.13
C ALA A 425 25.04 2.42 15.16
N ALA A 426 24.71 2.38 16.45
CA ALA A 426 25.57 2.81 17.55
C ALA A 426 26.81 1.90 17.68
N SER A 427 26.68 0.58 17.54
CA SER A 427 27.85 -0.33 17.60
C SER A 427 28.87 -0.03 16.50
N ILE A 428 28.41 0.40 15.33
CA ILE A 428 29.25 0.78 14.19
C ILE A 428 29.77 2.22 14.36
N PHE A 429 28.93 3.14 14.84
CA PHE A 429 29.30 4.55 15.07
C PHE A 429 30.28 4.73 16.23
N PHE A 430 30.15 3.91 17.28
CA PHE A 430 31.01 3.86 18.47
C PHE A 430 32.01 2.71 18.43
N THR A 431 32.32 2.16 17.25
CA THR A 431 33.34 1.10 17.07
C THR A 431 34.65 1.37 17.85
N PRO A 432 35.18 2.61 18.00
CA PRO A 432 36.39 2.86 18.78
C PRO A 432 36.27 2.54 20.28
N PHE A 433 35.05 2.45 20.79
CA PHE A 433 34.75 2.11 22.19
C PHE A 433 34.33 0.64 22.35
N SER A 434 34.34 -0.13 21.27
CA SER A 434 34.03 -1.57 21.30
C SER A 434 35.27 -2.41 21.61
N THR A 435 35.07 -3.61 22.17
CA THR A 435 36.17 -4.53 22.48
C THR A 435 36.85 -5.02 21.20
N LEU A 436 38.18 -5.02 21.18
CA LEU A 436 39.01 -5.52 20.07
C LEU A 436 38.62 -6.96 19.70
N GLN A 437 38.18 -7.16 18.45
CA GLN A 437 37.96 -8.49 17.89
C GLN A 437 39.21 -8.94 17.14
N TYR A 438 39.83 -10.02 17.60
CA TYR A 438 40.93 -10.68 16.90
C TYR A 438 40.36 -11.70 15.89
N PRO A 439 40.96 -11.86 14.71
CA PRO A 439 40.59 -12.93 13.80
C PRO A 439 40.74 -14.27 14.52
N SER A 440 39.72 -15.13 14.45
CA SER A 440 39.81 -16.48 14.99
C SER A 440 40.92 -17.23 14.25
N HIS A 441 41.99 -17.56 14.97
CA HIS A 441 43.04 -18.45 14.46
C HIS A 441 42.39 -19.77 14.03
N THR A 442 42.47 -20.09 12.74
CA THR A 442 42.31 -21.47 12.27
C THR A 442 43.40 -22.33 12.93
N PRO A 443 43.06 -23.36 13.73
CA PRO A 443 44.04 -24.36 14.12
C PRO A 443 44.55 -25.05 12.84
N ARG A 444 45.87 -25.28 12.78
CA ARG A 444 46.54 -26.00 11.69
C ARG A 444 46.00 -27.42 11.51
#